data_AF-A0A1D9G9N6-F1
#
_entry.id   AF-A0A1D9G9N6-F1
#
_cell.length_a   1.000
_cell.length_b   1.000
_cell.length_c   1.000
_cell.angle_alpha   90.00
_cell.angle_beta   90.00
_cell.angle_gamma   90.00
#
_symmetry.space_group_name_H-M   'P 1'
#
loop_
_entity.id
_entity.type
_entity.pdbx_description
1 polymer ?
#
loop_
_entity_poly.entity_id
_entity_poly.type
_entity_poly.pdbx_seq_one_letter_code
_entity_poly.pdbx_strand_id
1 'polypeptide(L)'
;MWISNTAITLMMLPIAISIIEQRALANPNIDVVKTLGTYLMLGIAYAANIGGIGTPIGTPPNLIFMAQLKENFPDNTPITFFQWMMVGVPAVFIFILLTWIYLTKITVKLDNNSFSSDYFNIPDKEVQKLVKMSRG
;
A
#
# COMPACT_ATOMS: atom_id res chain seq x y z
N MET A 1 1.45 11.97 -2.84
CA MET A 1 2.44 13.06 -3.05
C MET A 1 1.97 14.13 -4.03
N TRP A 2 1.28 13.80 -5.12
CA TRP A 2 0.80 14.81 -6.11
C TRP A 2 -0.70 14.79 -6.35
N ILE A 3 -1.36 13.71 -5.97
CA ILE A 3 -2.80 13.50 -6.05
C ILE A 3 -3.31 13.40 -4.61
N SER A 4 -4.52 13.90 -4.35
CA SER A 4 -5.12 13.87 -3.01
C SER A 4 -5.31 12.44 -2.49
N ASN A 5 -5.21 12.26 -1.17
CA ASN A 5 -5.30 10.96 -0.51
C ASN A 5 -6.62 10.24 -0.88
N THR A 6 -7.73 10.98 -0.91
CA THR A 6 -9.05 10.47 -1.30
C THR A 6 -9.07 9.96 -2.73
N ALA A 7 -8.52 10.73 -3.69
CA ALA A 7 -8.52 10.33 -5.09
C ALA A 7 -7.67 9.07 -5.35
N ILE A 8 -6.47 8.97 -4.75
CA ILE A 8 -5.65 7.75 -4.85
C ILE A 8 -6.38 6.55 -4.24
N THR A 9 -7.02 6.73 -3.09
CA THR A 9 -7.75 5.64 -2.42
C THR A 9 -8.86 5.10 -3.32
N LEU A 10 -9.64 5.99 -3.96
CA LEU A 10 -10.68 5.61 -4.91
C LEU A 10 -10.12 4.93 -6.18
N MET A 11 -8.96 5.37 -6.67
CA MET A 11 -8.28 4.72 -7.81
C MET A 11 -7.78 3.31 -7.47
N MET A 12 -7.36 3.07 -6.23
CA MET A 12 -6.87 1.77 -5.77
C MET A 12 -8.00 0.81 -5.37
N LEU A 13 -9.18 1.33 -5.03
CA LEU A 13 -10.33 0.54 -4.63
C LEU A 13 -10.71 -0.59 -5.63
N PRO A 14 -10.89 -0.33 -6.94
CA PRO A 14 -11.24 -1.41 -7.87
C PRO A 14 -10.13 -2.46 -8.01
N ILE A 15 -8.87 -2.05 -7.90
CA ILE A 15 -7.72 -2.97 -7.91
C ILE A 15 -7.77 -3.88 -6.68
N ALA A 16 -8.04 -3.31 -5.51
CA ALA A 16 -8.16 -4.05 -4.27
C ALA A 16 -9.30 -5.08 -4.31
N ILE A 17 -10.48 -4.66 -4.81
CA ILE A 17 -11.63 -5.54 -4.98
C ILE A 17 -11.29 -6.70 -5.93
N SER A 18 -10.65 -6.42 -7.07
CA SER A 18 -10.25 -7.47 -8.01
C SER A 18 -9.32 -8.51 -7.38
N ILE A 19 -8.39 -8.09 -6.53
CA ILE A 19 -7.48 -9.01 -5.81
C ILE A 19 -8.25 -9.87 -4.80
N ILE A 20 -9.19 -9.26 -4.06
CA ILE A 20 -10.02 -9.97 -3.07
C ILE A 20 -10.91 -11.00 -3.76
N GLU A 21 -11.53 -10.65 -4.89
CA GLU A 21 -12.37 -11.56 -5.69
C GLU A 21 -11.56 -12.73 -6.23
N GLN A 22 -10.38 -12.48 -6.82
CA GLN A 22 -9.48 -13.54 -7.26
C GLN A 22 -9.11 -14.50 -6.12
N ARG A 23 -8.86 -13.96 -4.92
CA ARG A 23 -8.59 -14.79 -3.74
C ARG A 23 -9.80 -15.62 -3.33
N ALA A 24 -11.00 -15.04 -3.36
CA ALA A 24 -12.24 -15.74 -3.01
C ALA A 24 -12.54 -16.91 -3.94
N LEU A 25 -12.22 -16.77 -5.23
CA LEU A 25 -12.34 -17.86 -6.20
C LEU A 25 -11.33 -18.99 -5.94
N ALA A 26 -10.10 -18.64 -5.56
CA ALA A 26 -9.04 -19.61 -5.30
C ALA A 26 -9.20 -20.34 -3.95
N ASN A 27 -9.74 -19.66 -2.93
CA ASN A 27 -10.00 -20.24 -1.63
C ASN A 27 -11.29 -19.66 -1.05
N PRO A 28 -12.40 -20.43 -1.02
CA PRO A 28 -13.70 -19.95 -0.56
C PRO A 28 -13.78 -19.80 0.97
N ASN A 29 -12.67 -19.95 1.71
CA ASN A 29 -12.64 -19.65 3.13
C ASN A 29 -12.90 -18.16 3.38
N ILE A 30 -14.11 -17.88 3.87
CA ILE A 30 -14.64 -16.53 4.10
C ILE A 30 -13.75 -15.74 5.06
N ASP A 31 -13.17 -16.37 6.09
CA ASP A 31 -12.37 -15.68 7.09
C ASP A 31 -11.04 -15.21 6.51
N VAL A 32 -10.40 -16.03 5.66
CA VAL A 32 -9.17 -15.66 4.95
C VAL A 32 -9.41 -14.51 3.99
N VAL A 33 -10.51 -14.55 3.22
CA VAL A 33 -10.87 -13.51 2.25
C VAL A 33 -11.20 -12.19 2.96
N LYS A 34 -11.99 -12.23 4.03
CA LYS A 34 -12.30 -11.04 4.86
C LYS A 34 -11.03 -10.43 5.44
N THR A 35 -10.17 -11.26 6.00
CA THR A 35 -8.90 -10.82 6.60
C THR A 35 -8.03 -10.13 5.56
N LEU A 36 -7.85 -10.73 4.37
CA LEU A 36 -7.12 -10.10 3.27
C LEU A 36 -7.75 -8.76 2.89
N GLY A 37 -9.07 -8.70 2.72
CA GLY A 37 -9.76 -7.47 2.36
C GLY A 37 -9.56 -6.36 3.38
N THR A 38 -9.67 -6.67 4.67
CA THR A 38 -9.42 -5.71 5.75
C THR A 38 -7.99 -5.17 5.70
N TYR A 39 -6.98 -6.04 5.64
CA TYR A 39 -5.58 -5.60 5.65
C TYR A 39 -5.17 -4.87 4.37
N LEU A 40 -5.70 -5.27 3.22
CA LEU A 40 -5.45 -4.60 1.94
C LEU A 40 -6.02 -3.18 1.95
N MET A 41 -7.27 -3.03 2.42
CA MET A 41 -7.92 -1.72 2.54
C MET A 41 -7.20 -0.81 3.56
N LEU A 42 -6.79 -1.35 4.70
CA LEU A 42 -5.96 -0.62 5.68
C LEU A 42 -4.63 -0.19 5.07
N GLY A 43 -3.96 -1.09 4.33
CA GLY A 43 -2.71 -0.78 3.64
C GLY A 43 -2.84 0.39 2.68
N ILE A 44 -3.90 0.41 1.86
CA ILE A 44 -4.18 1.51 0.93
C ILE A 44 -4.44 2.80 1.70
N ALA A 45 -5.28 2.76 2.75
CA ALA A 45 -5.62 3.94 3.54
C ALA A 45 -4.38 4.56 4.23
N TYR A 46 -3.51 3.74 4.81
CA TYR A 46 -2.27 4.21 5.42
C TYR A 46 -1.30 4.74 4.36
N ALA A 47 -1.09 4.01 3.27
CA ALA A 47 -0.18 4.43 2.20
C ALA A 47 -0.60 5.76 1.57
N ALA A 48 -1.91 5.94 1.31
CA ALA A 48 -2.44 7.20 0.78
C ALA A 48 -2.17 8.38 1.73
N ASN A 49 -2.37 8.19 3.04
CA ASN A 49 -2.13 9.23 4.04
C ASN A 49 -0.65 9.54 4.24
N ILE A 50 0.20 8.52 4.39
CA ILE A 50 1.64 8.67 4.56
C ILE A 50 2.23 9.38 3.33
N GLY A 51 1.84 8.96 2.12
CA GLY A 51 2.26 9.59 0.88
C GLY A 51 1.83 11.06 0.74
N GLY A 52 0.92 11.58 1.56
CA GLY A 52 0.56 12.99 1.62
C GLY A 52 1.58 13.87 2.36
N ILE A 53 2.43 13.28 3.21
CA ILE A 53 3.40 14.01 4.05
C ILE A 53 4.65 14.41 3.27
N GLY A 54 5.05 13.60 2.29
CA GLY A 54 6.37 13.76 1.69
C GLY A 54 6.55 14.96 0.76
N THR A 55 5.46 15.64 0.38
CA THR A 55 5.52 16.91 -0.36
C THR A 55 4.65 17.96 0.31
N PRO A 56 4.97 19.25 0.13
CA PRO A 56 4.09 20.32 0.59
C PRO A 56 2.68 20.28 0.01
N ILE A 57 2.52 19.89 -1.25
CA ILE A 57 1.21 19.91 -1.95
C ILE A 57 0.38 18.65 -1.62
N GLY A 58 0.96 17.66 -0.93
CA GLY A 58 0.28 16.41 -0.65
C GLY A 58 -0.96 16.56 0.24
N THR A 59 -0.96 17.49 1.21
CA THR A 59 -2.12 17.79 2.06
C THR A 59 -2.18 19.28 2.42
N PRO A 60 -3.39 19.86 2.64
CA PRO A 60 -3.52 21.27 3.02
C PRO A 60 -2.73 21.71 4.27
N PRO A 61 -2.64 20.90 5.36
CA PRO A 61 -1.87 21.28 6.55
C PRO A 61 -0.39 21.58 6.27
N ASN A 62 0.25 20.89 5.32
CA ASN A 62 1.66 21.11 5.01
C ASN A 62 1.91 22.52 4.44
N LEU A 63 1.03 22.99 3.54
CA LEU A 63 1.10 24.34 2.98
C LEU A 63 0.80 25.40 4.04
N ILE A 64 -0.21 25.16 4.88
CA ILE A 64 -0.57 26.07 5.97
C ILE A 64 0.61 26.22 6.94
N PHE A 65 1.27 25.11 7.29
CA PHE A 65 2.43 25.14 8.17
C PHE A 65 3.59 25.95 7.58
N MET A 66 3.94 25.76 6.31
CA MET A 66 4.99 26.55 5.67
C MET A 66 4.62 28.04 5.59
N ALA A 67 3.35 28.36 5.34
CA ALA A 67 2.87 29.74 5.33
C ALA A 67 2.98 30.38 6.73
N GLN A 68 2.55 29.67 7.77
CA GLN A 68 2.64 30.13 9.16
C GLN A 68 4.08 30.29 9.64
N LEU A 69 4.99 29.41 9.24
CA LEU A 69 6.42 29.56 9.55
C LEU A 69 6.99 30.83 8.92
N LYS A 70 6.62 31.13 7.68
CA LYS A 70 7.04 32.35 6.99
C LYS A 70 6.49 33.61 7.66
N GLU A 71 5.25 33.55 8.16
CA GLU A 71 4.59 34.69 8.83
C GLU A 71 5.15 34.95 10.24
N ASN A 72 5.36 33.88 11.02
CA ASN A 72 5.81 34.00 12.41
C ASN A 72 7.33 34.22 12.56
N PHE A 73 8.13 33.82 11.55
CA PHE A 73 9.59 33.95 11.57
C PHE A 73 10.12 34.60 10.28
N PRO A 74 9.79 35.89 10.03
CA PRO A 74 10.13 36.58 8.79
C PRO A 74 11.64 36.76 8.59
N ASP A 75 12.43 36.78 9.68
CA ASP A 75 13.90 36.92 9.63
C ASP A 75 14.63 35.63 9.22
N ASN A 76 13.93 34.48 9.25
CA ASN A 76 14.49 33.19 8.86
C ASN A 76 14.29 32.91 7.37
N THR A 77 15.22 32.15 6.78
CA THR A 77 15.06 31.70 5.39
C THR A 77 13.82 30.80 5.27
N PRO A 78 12.85 31.12 4.38
CA PRO A 78 11.67 30.29 4.18
C PRO A 78 12.04 28.87 3.77
N ILE A 79 11.31 27.88 4.29
CA ILE A 79 11.46 26.48 3.85
C ILE A 79 11.05 26.40 2.39
N THR A 80 11.99 26.01 1.54
CA THR A 80 11.73 25.77 0.12
C THR A 80 11.04 24.41 -0.08
N PHE A 81 10.35 24.27 -1.21
CA PHE A 81 9.71 23.01 -1.60
C PHE A 81 10.69 21.82 -1.60
N PHE A 82 11.90 22.03 -2.11
CA PHE A 82 12.93 21.00 -2.16
C PHE A 82 13.45 20.62 -0.77
N GLN A 83 13.67 21.60 0.12
CA GLN A 83 14.10 21.34 1.49
C GLN A 83 13.06 20.52 2.26
N TRP A 84 11.76 20.77 2.04
CA TRP A 84 10.72 19.91 2.61
C TRP A 84 10.86 18.47 2.12
N MET A 85 11.04 18.27 0.82
CA MET A 85 11.14 16.94 0.24
C MET A 85 12.39 16.17 0.71
N MET A 86 13.50 16.85 0.98
CA MET A 86 14.71 16.20 1.54
C MET A 86 14.44 15.50 2.88
N VAL A 87 13.45 15.95 3.65
CA VAL A 87 13.04 15.32 4.91
C VAL A 87 11.80 14.46 4.72
N GLY A 88 10.79 14.99 4.02
CA GLY A 88 9.50 14.36 3.82
C GLY A 88 9.57 13.08 3.00
N VAL A 89 10.33 13.05 1.91
CA VAL A 89 10.45 11.85 1.06
C VAL A 89 11.10 10.69 1.84
N PRO A 90 12.26 10.85 2.50
CA PRO A 90 12.83 9.79 3.33
C PRO A 90 11.89 9.32 4.45
N ALA A 91 11.19 10.25 5.12
CA ALA A 91 10.23 9.91 6.16
C ALA A 91 9.08 9.04 5.61
N VAL A 92 8.57 9.34 4.42
CA VAL A 92 7.55 8.52 3.75
C VAL A 92 8.02 7.09 3.51
N PHE A 93 9.26 6.90 3.02
CA PHE A 93 9.81 5.55 2.82
C PHE A 93 9.90 4.77 4.13
N ILE A 94 10.37 5.42 5.21
CA ILE A 94 10.46 4.81 6.54
C ILE A 94 9.08 4.42 7.03
N PHE A 95 8.09 5.32 6.96
CA PHE A 95 6.74 5.03 7.43
C PHE A 95 6.04 3.96 6.60
N ILE A 96 6.22 3.93 5.28
CA ILE A 96 5.70 2.84 4.43
C ILE A 96 6.29 1.50 4.88
N LEU A 97 7.60 1.44 5.11
CA LEU A 97 8.25 0.21 5.56
C LEU A 97 7.75 -0.23 6.94
N LEU A 98 7.60 0.70 7.88
CA LEU A 98 7.06 0.42 9.21
C LEU A 98 5.60 -0.06 9.14
N THR A 99 4.76 0.59 8.35
CA THR A 99 3.37 0.16 8.14
C THR A 99 3.31 -1.21 7.49
N TRP A 100 4.15 -1.49 6.49
CA TRP A 100 4.24 -2.80 5.86
C TRP A 100 4.57 -3.89 6.88
N ILE A 101 5.62 -3.69 7.68
CA ILE A 101 6.03 -4.63 8.74
C ILE A 101 4.91 -4.80 9.76
N TYR A 102 4.30 -3.70 10.20
CA TYR A 102 3.21 -3.74 11.18
C TYR A 102 2.03 -4.56 10.67
N LEU A 103 1.55 -4.28 9.45
CA LEU A 103 0.40 -4.96 8.89
C LEU A 103 0.70 -6.43 8.59
N THR A 104 1.89 -6.76 8.05
CA THR A 104 2.18 -8.12 7.57
C THR A 104 2.80 -9.06 8.61
N LYS A 105 3.51 -8.53 9.62
CA LYS A 105 4.25 -9.34 10.60
C LYS A 105 3.72 -9.26 12.02
N ILE A 106 3.09 -8.15 12.41
CA ILE A 106 2.66 -7.93 13.79
C ILE A 106 1.16 -8.21 13.96
N THR A 107 0.32 -7.61 13.11
CA THR A 107 -1.15 -7.75 13.24
C THR A 107 -1.69 -8.99 12.54
N VAL A 108 -1.06 -9.36 11.43
CA VAL A 108 -1.43 -10.52 10.64
C VAL A 108 -1.06 -11.82 11.38
N LYS A 109 -2.00 -12.29 12.21
CA LYS A 109 -2.14 -13.70 12.54
C LYS A 109 -2.83 -14.40 11.37
N LEU A 110 -2.17 -14.42 10.21
CA LEU A 110 -2.54 -15.40 9.20
C LEU A 110 -2.16 -16.74 9.80
N ASP A 111 -3.12 -17.63 9.97
CA ASP A 111 -2.83 -19.03 10.19
C ASP A 111 -1.83 -19.44 9.10
N ASN A 112 -0.60 -19.82 9.50
CA ASN A 112 0.55 -20.02 8.62
C ASN A 112 0.29 -21.05 7.51
N ASN A 113 -0.79 -21.83 7.63
CA ASN A 113 -1.27 -22.79 6.63
C ASN A 113 -2.11 -22.18 5.49
N SER A 114 -2.50 -20.90 5.56
CA SER A 114 -3.36 -20.28 4.53
C SER A 114 -2.58 -19.55 3.42
N PHE A 115 -1.30 -19.28 3.65
CA PHE A 115 -0.36 -18.70 2.69
C PHE A 115 0.70 -19.72 2.25
N SER A 116 0.46 -21.02 2.46
CA SER A 116 1.33 -22.08 1.98
C SER A 116 1.53 -21.91 0.47
N SER A 117 2.79 -22.13 0.09
CA SER A 117 3.37 -22.07 -1.24
C SER A 117 2.78 -23.11 -2.20
N ASP A 118 1.48 -23.35 -2.17
CA ASP A 118 0.80 -24.30 -3.07
C ASP A 118 0.44 -23.65 -4.42
N TYR A 119 0.51 -22.32 -4.52
CA TYR A 119 0.19 -21.57 -5.74
C TYR A 119 1.27 -21.67 -6.84
N PHE A 120 2.49 -22.08 -6.49
CA PHE A 120 3.55 -22.40 -7.46
C PHE A 120 3.70 -23.90 -7.70
N ASN A 121 2.94 -24.72 -6.98
CA ASN A 121 2.96 -26.16 -7.12
C ASN A 121 1.86 -26.58 -8.10
N ILE A 122 2.06 -26.26 -9.38
CA ILE A 122 1.24 -26.86 -10.44
C ILE A 122 1.43 -28.37 -10.29
N PRO A 123 0.38 -29.16 -10.04
CA PRO A 123 0.52 -30.60 -9.91
C PRO A 123 1.24 -31.13 -11.15
N ASP A 124 2.32 -31.91 -10.99
CA ASP A 124 3.14 -32.41 -12.11
C ASP A 124 2.30 -33.08 -13.22
N LYS A 125 1.13 -33.60 -12.86
CA LYS A 125 0.15 -34.18 -13.79
C LYS A 125 -0.41 -33.17 -14.79
N GLU A 126 -0.64 -31.91 -14.39
CA GLU A 126 -1.13 -30.83 -15.25
C GLU A 126 -0.02 -30.31 -16.16
N VAL A 127 1.20 -30.16 -15.64
CA VAL A 127 2.39 -29.85 -16.45
C VAL A 127 2.63 -30.92 -17.51
N GLN A 128 2.55 -32.21 -17.15
CA GLN A 128 2.68 -33.32 -18.11
C GLN A 128 1.55 -33.35 -19.16
N LYS A 129 0.34 -32.91 -18.79
CA LYS A 129 -0.80 -32.83 -19.72
C LYS A 129 -0.61 -31.70 -20.74
N LEU A 130 -0.11 -30.55 -20.30
CA LEU A 130 0.23 -29.41 -21.16
C LEU A 130 1.42 -29.73 -22.08
N VAL A 131 2.44 -30.43 -21.58
CA VAL A 131 3.58 -30.90 -22.39
C VAL A 131 3.14 -31.93 -23.45
N LYS A 132 2.17 -32.81 -23.13
CA LYS A 132 1.58 -33.73 -24.11
C LYS A 132 0.75 -33.01 -25.17
N MET A 133 -0.01 -31.97 -24.79
CA MET A 133 -0.81 -31.18 -25.74
C MET A 133 0.05 -30.32 -26.67
N SER A 134 1.22 -29.86 -26.22
CA SER A 134 2.15 -29.09 -27.06
C SER A 134 2.97 -29.95 -28.04
N ARG A 135 2.89 -31.28 -27.96
CA ARG A 135 3.67 -32.24 -28.77
C ARG A 135 2.80 -33.06 -29.75
N GLY A 136 1.52 -32.75 -29.89
CA GLY A 136 0.63 -33.27 -30.93
C GLY A 136 0.28 -32.18 -31.93
#